data_AF-A0A351G2T0-F1
#
_entry.id   AF-A0A351G2T0-F1
#
_cell.length_a   1.000
_cell.length_b   1.000
_cell.length_c   1.000
_cell.angle_alpha   90.00
_cell.angle_beta   90.00
_cell.angle_gamma   90.00
#
_symmetry.space_group_name_H-M   'P 1'
#
loop_
_entity.id
_entity.type
_entity.pdbx_description
1 polymer ?
#
loop_
_entity_poly.entity_id
_entity_poly.type
_entity_poly.pdbx_seq_one_letter_code
_entity_poly.pdbx_strand_id
1 'polypeptide(L)'
;MTPNKSLQIGDLVTFLKADLAGKVGIVSRPILKNRTGHVLVHVDGTILGRDVSPDDVEPAGHSSEGFAQLGYLLIKLGSHVIEKKLLVYRT
;
A
#
# COMPACT_ATOMS: atom_id res chain seq x y z
N MET A 1 -17.81 -13.86 14.93
CA MET A 1 -18.13 -12.42 14.90
C MET A 1 -16.82 -11.67 14.75
N THR A 2 -16.39 -11.38 13.53
CA THR A 2 -15.15 -10.64 13.28
C THR A 2 -15.40 -9.15 13.52
N PRO A 3 -14.45 -8.43 14.15
CA PRO A 3 -14.64 -7.04 14.50
C PRO A 3 -14.84 -6.23 13.21
N ASN A 4 -15.95 -5.49 13.21
CA ASN A 4 -16.41 -4.56 12.18
C ASN A 4 -15.46 -3.33 12.12
N LYS A 5 -14.18 -3.57 11.85
CA LYS A 5 -13.13 -2.55 11.86
C LYS A 5 -13.06 -1.88 10.49
N SER A 6 -13.48 -0.62 10.44
CA SER A 6 -13.07 0.29 9.36
C SER A 6 -11.56 0.28 9.22
N LEU A 7 -11.05 0.16 8.01
CA LEU A 7 -9.61 0.24 7.72
C LEU A 7 -9.25 1.68 7.42
N GLN A 8 -8.25 2.20 8.12
CA GLN A 8 -7.81 3.58 8.07
C GLN A 8 -6.62 3.76 7.12
N ILE A 9 -6.36 5.01 6.73
CA ILE A 9 -5.17 5.33 5.93
C ILE A 9 -3.92 4.86 6.69
N GLY A 10 -3.05 4.12 6.00
CA GLY A 10 -1.85 3.56 6.59
C GLY A 10 -1.99 2.10 7.03
N ASP A 11 -3.21 1.59 7.19
CA ASP A 11 -3.42 0.18 7.53
C ASP A 11 -2.92 -0.72 6.40
N LEU A 12 -2.29 -1.84 6.79
CA LEU A 12 -1.86 -2.87 5.86
C LEU A 12 -2.97 -3.89 5.67
N VAL A 13 -3.19 -4.27 4.42
CA VAL A 13 -4.24 -5.22 4.05
C VAL A 13 -3.72 -6.23 3.05
N THR A 14 -4.19 -7.46 3.16
CA THR A 14 -3.97 -8.53 2.20
C THR A 14 -5.17 -8.64 1.28
N PHE A 15 -4.95 -8.67 -0.03
CA PHE A 15 -6.01 -8.87 -1.02
C PHE A 15 -6.46 -10.34 -1.03
N LEU A 16 -7.78 -10.55 -1.09
CA LEU A 16 -8.41 -11.88 -1.08
C LEU A 16 -8.76 -12.38 -2.49
N LYS A 17 -8.90 -11.49 -3.49
CA LYS A 17 -9.36 -11.83 -4.85
C LYS A 17 -8.24 -11.98 -5.89
N ALA A 18 -8.52 -12.80 -6.90
CA ALA A 18 -7.56 -13.52 -7.74
C ALA A 18 -6.44 -12.69 -8.41
N ASP A 19 -6.69 -11.48 -8.91
CA ASP A 19 -5.66 -10.71 -9.63
C ASP A 19 -4.56 -10.17 -8.71
N LEU A 20 -4.86 -10.06 -7.42
CA LEU A 20 -3.94 -9.56 -6.39
C LEU A 20 -3.88 -10.45 -5.15
N ALA A 21 -4.45 -11.66 -5.20
CA ALA A 21 -4.61 -12.53 -4.05
C ALA A 21 -3.27 -12.77 -3.33
N GLY A 22 -3.26 -12.57 -2.01
CA GLY A 22 -2.08 -12.72 -1.17
C GLY A 22 -1.07 -11.57 -1.25
N LYS A 23 -1.28 -10.56 -2.11
CA LYS A 23 -0.47 -9.35 -2.10
C LYS A 23 -0.86 -8.46 -0.93
N VAL A 24 0.13 -7.78 -0.36
CA VAL A 24 -0.06 -6.78 0.69
C VAL A 24 -0.08 -5.39 0.08
N GLY A 25 -1.07 -4.59 0.45
CA GLY A 25 -1.17 -3.18 0.10
C GLY A 25 -1.37 -2.29 1.32
N ILE A 26 -1.28 -0.99 1.08
CA ILE A 26 -1.54 0.06 2.08
C ILE A 26 -2.81 0.81 1.74
N VAL A 27 -3.68 0.99 2.72
CA VAL A 27 -4.87 1.81 2.58
C VAL A 27 -4.46 3.27 2.41
N SER A 28 -4.87 3.87 1.30
CA SER A 28 -4.63 5.29 0.97
C SER A 28 -5.93 6.12 1.00
N ARG A 29 -7.09 5.46 0.93
CA ARG A 29 -8.41 6.03 1.25
C ARG A 29 -9.15 5.04 2.16
N PRO A 30 -9.75 5.49 3.28
CA PRO A 30 -10.37 4.59 4.25
C PRO A 30 -11.41 3.65 3.62
N ILE A 31 -11.42 2.40 4.09
CA ILE A 31 -12.41 1.39 3.69
C ILE A 31 -13.46 1.32 4.81
N LEU A 32 -14.69 1.68 4.48
CA LEU A 32 -15.82 1.71 5.41
C LEU A 32 -16.84 0.66 4.99
N LYS A 33 -17.66 0.20 5.94
CA LYS A 33 -18.65 -0.87 5.71
C LYS A 33 -19.53 -0.66 4.47
N ASN A 34 -19.85 0.59 4.14
CA ASN A 34 -20.75 0.94 3.03
C ASN A 34 -20.04 1.76 1.94
N ARG A 35 -18.71 1.79 1.91
CA ARG A 35 -17.96 2.63 0.96
C ARG A 35 -16.67 1.94 0.52
N THR A 36 -16.42 1.94 -0.78
CA THR A 36 -15.13 1.51 -1.32
C THR A 36 -14.02 2.41 -0.79
N GLY A 37 -12.94 1.79 -0.34
CA GLY A 37 -11.69 2.49 -0.07
C GLY A 37 -10.74 2.37 -1.25
N HIS A 38 -9.50 2.78 -1.04
CA HIS A 38 -8.46 2.73 -2.06
C HIS A 38 -7.18 2.21 -1.44
N VAL A 39 -6.56 1.23 -2.09
CA VAL A 39 -5.34 0.57 -1.63
C VAL A 39 -4.26 0.71 -2.69
N LEU A 40 -3.05 1.04 -2.24
CA LEU A 40 -1.85 1.01 -3.07
C LEU A 40 -1.16 -0.33 -2.87
N VAL A 41 -0.83 -1.00 -3.98
CA VAL A 41 -0.18 -2.31 -3.99
C VAL A 41 1.02 -2.28 -4.92
N HIS A 42 2.09 -2.96 -4.54
CA HIS A 42 3.27 -3.11 -5.38
C HIS A 42 3.20 -4.42 -6.17
N VAL A 43 3.25 -4.32 -7.50
CA VAL A 43 3.21 -5.45 -8.43
C VAL A 43 4.27 -5.21 -9.50
N ASP A 44 5.18 -6.17 -9.68
CA ASP A 44 6.18 -6.19 -10.74
C ASP A 44 6.96 -4.86 -10.91
N GLY A 45 7.40 -4.26 -9.80
CA GLY A 45 8.17 -3.01 -9.80
C GLY A 45 7.33 -1.74 -9.92
N THR A 46 6.01 -1.87 -9.99
CA THR A 46 5.08 -0.74 -10.16
C THR A 46 4.14 -0.63 -8.97
N ILE A 47 3.76 0.61 -8.62
CA ILE A 47 2.72 0.87 -7.61
C ILE A 47 1.40 1.09 -8.34
N LEU A 48 0.40 0.27 -8.02
CA LEU A 48 -0.94 0.34 -8.58
C LEU A 48 -1.92 0.80 -7.51
N GLY A 49 -2.88 1.65 -7.89
CA GLY A 49 -4.03 2.01 -7.06
C GLY A 49 -5.24 1.17 -7.43
N ARG A 50 -5.93 0.63 -6.42
CA ARG A 50 -7.16 -0.15 -6.59
C ARG A 50 -8.23 0.34 -5.64
N ASP A 51 -9.42 0.61 -6.17
CA ASP A 51 -10.60 0.73 -5.34
C ASP A 51 -11.00 -0.67 -4.87
N VAL A 52 -11.26 -0.81 -3.57
CA VAL A 52 -11.55 -2.08 -2.92
C VAL A 52 -12.78 -1.97 -2.01
N SER A 53 -13.59 -3.01 -1.99
CA SER A 53 -14.64 -3.19 -1.00
C SER A 53 -14.09 -3.84 0.28
N PRO A 54 -14.79 -3.72 1.42
CA PRO A 54 -14.38 -4.39 2.66
C PRO A 54 -14.23 -5.91 2.53
N ASP A 55 -14.94 -6.54 1.59
CA ASP A 55 -14.92 -7.99 1.39
C ASP A 55 -13.78 -8.46 0.48
N ASP A 56 -13.05 -7.53 -0.15
CA ASP A 56 -11.93 -7.83 -1.04
C ASP A 56 -10.60 -7.96 -0.32
N VAL A 57 -10.54 -7.53 0.94
CA VAL A 57 -9.30 -7.41 1.69
C VAL A 57 -9.49 -7.80 3.16
N GLU A 58 -8.42 -8.27 3.78
CA GLU A 58 -8.34 -8.49 5.22
C GLU A 58 -7.15 -7.73 5.81
N PRO A 59 -7.16 -7.35 7.11
CA PRO A 59 -5.98 -6.79 7.76
C PRO A 59 -4.79 -7.73 7.57
N ALA A 60 -3.67 -7.22 7.09
CA ALA A 60 -2.46 -8.02 6.93
C ALA A 60 -1.95 -8.46 8.32
N GLY A 61 -1.74 -9.76 8.50
CA GLY A 61 -1.07 -10.30 9.69
C GLY A 61 0.39 -9.84 9.80
N HIS A 62 1.02 -10.12 10.94
CA HIS A 62 2.33 -9.60 11.39
C HIS A 62 3.55 -9.69 10.44
N SER A 63 3.45 -10.24 9.22
CA SER A 63 4.54 -10.19 8.24
C SER A 63 4.54 -8.85 7.48
N SER A 64 5.00 -7.81 8.16
CA SER A 64 5.28 -6.48 7.62
C SER A 64 6.46 -6.43 6.63
N GLU A 65 7.09 -7.57 6.31
CA GLU A 65 8.26 -7.65 5.43
C GLU A 65 8.03 -7.02 4.04
N GLY A 66 6.89 -7.29 3.40
CA GLY A 66 6.57 -6.72 2.09
C GLY A 66 6.37 -5.20 2.11
N PHE A 67 5.84 -4.66 3.21
CA PHE A 67 5.64 -3.22 3.37
C PHE A 67 6.93 -2.50 3.76
N ALA A 68 7.74 -3.08 4.64
CA ALA A 68 9.05 -2.54 4.98
C ALA A 68 9.93 -2.43 3.73
N GLN A 69 9.86 -3.43 2.84
CA GLN A 69 10.57 -3.39 1.56
C GLN A 69 10.03 -2.31 0.62
N LEU A 70 8.70 -2.14 0.51
CA LEU A 70 8.09 -1.06 -0.28
C LEU A 70 8.46 0.32 0.26
N GLY A 71 8.35 0.52 1.58
CA GLY A 71 8.74 1.75 2.24
C GLY A 71 10.22 2.08 2.02
N TYR A 72 11.10 1.09 2.16
CA TYR A 72 12.52 1.24 1.85
C TYR A 72 12.77 1.66 0.40
N LEU A 73 12.10 1.03 -0.58
CA LEU A 73 12.25 1.35 -1.99
C LEU A 73 11.75 2.76 -2.32
N LEU A 74 10.63 3.20 -1.73
CA LEU A 74 10.10 4.55 -1.90
C LEU A 74 11.02 5.63 -1.31
N ILE A 75 11.57 5.38 -0.12
CA ILE A 75 12.56 6.26 0.51
C ILE A 75 13.79 6.37 -0.40
N LYS A 76 14.32 5.24 -0.88
CA LYS A 76 15.49 5.20 -1.77
C LYS A 76 15.25 5.97 -3.08
N LEU A 77 14.07 5.82 -3.69
CA LEU A 77 13.68 6.56 -4.88
C LEU A 77 13.63 8.07 -4.61
N GLY A 78 12.97 8.48 -3.52
CA GLY A 78 12.91 9.89 -3.11
C GLY A 78 14.30 10.49 -2.89
N SER A 79 15.18 9.78 -2.17
CA SER A 79 16.57 10.18 -1.95
C SER A 79 17.34 10.35 -3.26
N HIS A 80 17.19 9.42 -4.21
CA HIS A 80 17.86 9.50 -5.50
C HIS A 80 17.41 10.71 -6.33
N VAL A 81 16.11 10.98 -6.37
CA VAL A 81 15.57 12.17 -7.07
C VAL A 81 16.09 13.46 -6.46
N ILE A 82 16.11 13.55 -5.12
CA ILE A 82 16.68 14.69 -4.38
C ILE A 82 18.15 14.89 -4.73
N GLU A 83 18.96 13.84 -4.65
CA GLU A 83 20.41 13.89 -4.96
C GLU A 83 20.65 14.40 -6.39
N LYS A 84 19.96 13.83 -7.38
CA LYS A 84 20.16 14.17 -8.79
C LYS A 84 19.61 15.55 -9.17
N LYS A 85 18.53 16.02 -8.56
CA LYS A 85 17.91 17.30 -8.93
C LYS A 85 18.39 18.49 -8.09
N LEU A 86 18.76 18.30 -6.82
CA LEU A 86 19.14 19.42 -5.95
C LEU A 86 20.65 19.61 -5.83
N LEU A 87 21.47 18.55 -5.96
CA LEU A 87 22.93 18.68 -5.85
C LEU A 87 23.59 19.01 -7.20
N VAL A 88 23.05 18.50 -8.31
CA VAL A 88 23.62 18.76 -9.66
C VAL A 88 23.40 20.22 -10.09
N TYR A 89 22.36 20.90 -9.61
CA TYR A 89 22.14 22.34 -9.87
C TYR A 89 23.12 23.26 -9.12
N ARG A 90 24.05 22.72 -8.32
CA ARG A 90 25.08 23.49 -7.60
C ARG A 90 26.49 23.38 -8.19
N THR A 91 26.64 22.71 -9.33
CA THR A 91 27.89 22.62 -10.13
C THR A 91 27.62 23.10 -11.53
#